data_AF-A0A0C6FTE6-F1
#
_entry.id   AF-A0A0C6FTE6-F1
#
_cell.length_a   1.000
_cell.length_b   1.000
_cell.length_c   1.000
_cell.angle_alpha   90.00
_cell.angle_beta   90.00
_cell.angle_gamma   90.00
#
_symmetry.space_group_name_H-M   'P 1'
#
loop_
_entity.id
_entity.type
_entity.pdbx_description
1 polymer ?
#
loop_
_entity_poly.entity_id
_entity_poly.type
_entity_poly.pdbx_seq_one_letter_code
_entity_poly.pdbx_strand_id
1 'polypeptide(L)'
;MMEAHRRRQRLAEGEKESPIKAWARKAFADHVMTPEVVKSFTFRRARGGSSYWFGLTWRPGHLSLVGDVGEMTLTHYQALAEFEPGIRWAAGGDFSYLIEKSDKRGKDLDRSGTVEDILRMADEGAVWALEGVVKERRKYRRDVAKGMLRFEAALAEWDFWRRLGVEDEDDRPRLEDYTPEHYREEEAGSSRFTKKERADWRGRWGGDAFVYGHEPESQWHVPDGFELWFRIWEAVRHRLDFHDTDPNIVLTPNGRWRLEEALTKHLDDDEMHPNAVADFCRGTLNIDDYYGDYKYKEEYRWMVEAIHHGCNMILDEIHPKRTWGKTWGDPVV
;
A
#
# COMPACT_ATOMS: atom_id res chain seq x y z
N MET A 1 -11.31 13.90 -3.33
CA MET A 1 -11.98 14.43 -2.11
C MET A 1 -12.03 13.40 -0.97
N MET A 2 -12.35 12.12 -1.25
CA MET A 2 -12.26 11.03 -0.26
C MET A 2 -10.84 10.73 0.24
N GLU A 3 -9.82 10.91 -0.61
CA GLU A 3 -8.41 10.67 -0.27
C GLU A 3 -7.85 11.69 0.74
N ALA A 4 -8.28 12.95 0.65
CA ALA A 4 -7.95 13.98 1.64
C ALA A 4 -8.66 13.74 2.99
N HIS A 5 -9.83 13.08 2.99
CA HIS A 5 -10.55 12.70 4.20
C HIS A 5 -9.89 11.50 4.88
N ARG A 6 -9.45 10.49 4.11
CA ARG A 6 -8.72 9.33 4.64
C ARG A 6 -7.29 9.67 5.09
N ARG A 7 -6.60 10.59 4.41
CA ARG A 7 -5.29 11.11 4.86
C ARG A 7 -5.42 11.94 6.14
N ARG A 8 -6.53 12.67 6.31
CA ARG A 8 -6.88 13.33 7.58
C ARG A 8 -7.29 12.34 8.66
N GLN A 9 -7.97 11.23 8.33
CA GLN A 9 -8.24 10.15 9.28
C GLN A 9 -6.96 9.43 9.70
N ARG A 10 -6.05 9.08 8.79
CA ARG A 10 -4.74 8.47 9.12
C ARG A 10 -3.83 9.40 9.92
N LEU A 11 -3.86 10.72 9.66
CA LEU A 11 -3.15 11.72 10.48
C LEU A 11 -3.83 11.97 11.84
N ALA A 12 -5.16 11.83 11.94
CA ALA A 12 -5.91 11.91 13.19
C ALA A 12 -5.88 10.61 14.02
N GLU A 13 -5.64 9.47 13.36
CA GLU A 13 -5.38 8.15 13.96
C GLU A 13 -3.89 7.98 14.29
N GLY A 14 -3.01 8.78 13.68
CA GLY A 14 -1.56 8.81 13.88
C GLY A 14 -1.09 9.24 15.28
N GLU A 15 -2.00 9.58 16.20
CA GLU A 15 -1.67 9.88 17.60
C GLU A 15 -2.63 9.23 18.61
N LYS A 16 -3.50 8.30 18.20
CA LYS A 16 -4.21 7.48 19.18
C LYS A 16 -3.29 6.37 19.64
N GLU A 17 -2.71 6.57 20.82
CA GLU A 17 -2.00 5.54 21.56
C GLU A 17 -2.80 4.22 21.48
N SER A 18 -2.17 3.15 21.01
CA SER A 18 -2.81 1.84 20.90
C SER A 18 -3.45 1.49 22.26
N PRO A 19 -4.69 0.97 22.30
CA PRO A 19 -5.34 0.59 23.55
C PRO A 19 -4.46 -0.33 24.43
N ILE A 20 -3.66 -1.19 23.79
CA ILE A 20 -2.70 -2.06 24.46
C ILE A 20 -1.58 -1.26 25.13
N LYS A 21 -1.05 -0.24 24.45
CA LYS A 21 0.01 0.62 25.01
C LYS A 21 -0.49 1.43 26.22
N ALA A 22 -1.70 1.98 26.11
CA ALA A 22 -2.36 2.65 27.24
C ALA A 22 -2.62 1.69 28.42
N TRP A 23 -3.06 0.46 28.12
CA TRP A 23 -3.30 -0.57 29.13
C TRP A 23 -2.01 -1.06 29.79
N ALA A 24 -0.96 -1.32 29.01
CA ALA A 24 0.37 -1.70 29.48
C ALA A 24 0.96 -0.65 30.42
N ARG A 25 0.88 0.63 30.04
CA ARG A 25 1.30 1.76 30.89
C ARG A 25 0.63 1.73 32.26
N LYS A 26 -0.69 1.48 32.30
CA LYS A 26 -1.44 1.36 33.55
C LYS A 26 -1.06 0.10 34.33
N ALA A 27 -0.84 -1.02 33.65
CA ALA A 27 -0.54 -2.30 34.30
C ALA A 27 0.85 -2.33 34.94
N PHE A 28 1.81 -1.62 34.33
CA PHE A 28 3.21 -1.54 34.75
C PHE A 28 3.54 -0.31 35.62
N ALA A 29 2.61 0.64 35.80
CA ALA A 29 2.86 1.90 36.51
C ALA A 29 3.43 1.73 37.94
N ASP A 30 3.02 0.67 38.63
CA ASP A 30 3.38 0.40 40.02
C ASP A 30 4.53 -0.62 40.16
N HIS A 31 5.21 -0.93 39.06
CA HIS A 31 6.35 -1.84 39.07
C HIS A 31 7.56 -1.17 39.70
N VAL A 32 8.30 -1.97 40.47
CA VAL A 32 9.57 -1.65 41.07
C VAL A 32 10.62 -2.53 40.41
N MET A 33 11.73 -1.91 40.02
CA MET A 33 12.88 -2.59 39.47
C MET A 33 13.80 -3.05 40.59
N THR A 34 14.21 -4.31 40.56
CA THR A 34 15.24 -4.87 41.46
C THR A 34 16.41 -5.37 40.60
N PRO A 35 17.61 -4.78 40.73
CA PRO A 35 18.79 -5.24 40.00
C PRO A 35 19.31 -6.56 40.57
N GLU A 36 19.86 -7.40 39.70
CA GLU A 36 20.50 -8.67 40.02
C GLU A 36 21.98 -8.69 39.56
N VAL A 37 22.69 -9.79 39.85
CA VAL A 37 24.15 -9.90 39.72
C VAL A 37 24.67 -9.73 38.28
N VAL A 38 23.86 -9.99 37.23
CA VAL A 38 24.33 -10.12 35.83
C VAL A 38 23.52 -9.26 34.85
N LYS A 39 23.58 -7.92 34.98
CA LYS A 39 22.79 -6.96 34.14
C LYS A 39 21.37 -7.48 33.88
N SER A 40 20.80 -8.02 34.94
CA SER A 40 19.51 -8.66 35.01
C SER A 40 18.67 -7.82 35.97
N PHE A 41 17.42 -7.60 35.59
CA PHE A 41 16.52 -6.69 36.27
C PHE A 41 15.16 -7.37 36.38
N THR A 42 14.67 -7.51 37.60
CA THR A 42 13.35 -8.04 37.87
C THR A 42 12.38 -6.89 38.12
N PHE A 43 11.23 -6.91 37.43
CA PHE A 43 10.19 -5.90 37.53
C PHE A 43 8.92 -6.51 38.11
N ARG A 44 8.51 -6.04 39.29
CA ARG A 44 7.33 -6.55 40.02
C ARG A 44 6.57 -5.42 40.66
N ARG A 45 5.27 -5.61 40.89
CA ARG A 45 4.45 -4.63 41.62
C ARG A 45 4.95 -4.44 43.05
N ALA A 46 5.03 -3.19 43.50
CA ALA A 46 5.48 -2.83 44.86
C ALA A 46 4.71 -3.58 45.98
N ARG A 47 3.43 -3.87 45.76
CA ARG A 47 2.53 -4.50 46.76
C ARG A 47 2.54 -6.04 46.72
N GLY A 48 3.55 -6.67 46.10
CA GLY A 48 3.77 -8.12 46.20
C GLY A 48 2.88 -9.01 45.31
N GLY A 49 2.16 -8.45 44.34
CA GLY A 49 1.45 -9.23 43.34
C GLY A 49 2.38 -9.76 42.25
N SER A 50 2.25 -11.04 41.86
CA SER A 50 3.02 -11.63 40.76
C SER A 50 2.47 -11.27 39.38
N SER A 51 1.22 -10.81 39.28
CA SER A 51 0.59 -10.50 37.99
C SER A 51 1.42 -9.51 37.18
N TYR A 52 1.71 -9.89 35.93
CA TYR A 52 2.52 -9.10 35.00
C TYR A 52 3.95 -8.84 35.48
N TRP A 53 4.48 -9.70 36.36
CA TRP A 53 5.91 -9.83 36.59
C TRP A 53 6.63 -9.98 35.25
N PHE A 54 7.79 -9.35 35.10
CA PHE A 54 8.71 -9.63 34.00
C PHE A 54 10.17 -9.39 34.42
N GLY A 55 11.11 -9.97 33.67
CA GLY A 55 12.54 -9.84 33.90
C GLY A 55 13.25 -9.52 32.60
N LEU A 56 14.22 -8.59 32.65
CA LEU A 56 15.08 -8.26 31.52
C LEU A 56 16.52 -8.66 31.84
N THR A 57 17.13 -9.45 30.96
CA THR A 57 18.56 -9.78 31.03
C THR A 57 19.26 -9.30 29.77
N TRP A 58 20.28 -8.47 29.94
CA TRP A 58 21.11 -8.02 28.83
C TRP A 58 22.43 -8.79 28.78
N ARG A 59 22.84 -9.14 27.57
CA ARG A 59 24.21 -9.56 27.23
C ARG A 59 24.60 -8.96 25.88
N PRO A 60 25.90 -8.87 25.54
CA PRO A 60 26.30 -8.40 24.22
C PRO A 60 25.54 -9.13 23.09
N GLY A 61 24.89 -8.34 22.23
CA GLY A 61 24.08 -8.79 21.10
C GLY A 61 22.65 -9.23 21.41
N HIS A 62 22.26 -9.38 22.69
CA HIS A 62 20.94 -9.91 23.06
C HIS A 62 20.29 -9.19 24.25
N LEU A 63 18.96 -9.03 24.19
CA LEU A 63 18.13 -8.62 25.31
C LEU A 63 16.99 -9.63 25.45
N SER A 64 16.91 -10.30 26.59
CA SER A 64 15.89 -11.31 26.84
C SER A 64 14.88 -10.81 27.87
N LEU A 65 13.61 -10.85 27.48
CA LEU A 65 12.43 -10.74 28.32
C LEU A 65 11.96 -12.15 28.68
N VAL A 66 11.69 -12.38 29.95
CA VAL A 66 10.97 -13.56 30.45
C VAL A 66 9.84 -13.10 31.35
N GLY A 67 8.88 -13.98 31.69
CA GLY A 67 7.90 -13.74 32.74
C GLY A 67 6.45 -14.11 32.49
N ASP A 68 5.57 -13.60 33.37
CA ASP A 68 4.11 -13.70 33.24
C ASP A 68 3.61 -12.96 31.99
N VAL A 69 4.36 -11.95 31.53
CA VAL A 69 4.09 -11.24 30.26
C VAL A 69 4.52 -12.05 29.03
N GLY A 70 5.18 -13.19 29.23
CA GLY A 70 5.73 -14.07 28.21
C GLY A 70 7.25 -13.96 28.05
N GLU A 71 7.75 -14.56 26.98
CA GLU A 71 9.19 -14.68 26.71
C GLU A 71 9.51 -14.13 25.33
N MET A 72 10.52 -13.28 25.22
CA MET A 72 10.98 -12.69 23.96
C MET A 72 12.48 -12.40 24.03
N THR A 73 13.23 -12.72 22.98
CA THR A 73 14.65 -12.39 22.88
C THR A 73 14.92 -11.52 21.66
N LEU A 74 15.32 -10.27 21.89
CA LEU A 74 15.80 -9.37 20.85
C LEU A 74 17.27 -9.66 20.52
N THR A 75 17.60 -9.76 19.22
CA THR A 75 18.96 -10.00 18.74
C THR A 75 19.38 -8.89 17.77
N HIS A 76 20.38 -8.11 18.14
CA HIS A 76 20.92 -7.03 17.31
C HIS A 76 22.39 -6.73 17.66
N TYR A 77 23.33 -7.37 16.96
CA TYR A 77 24.76 -7.31 17.30
C TYR A 77 25.36 -5.90 17.43
N GLN A 78 24.98 -4.97 16.54
CA GLN A 78 25.49 -3.60 16.58
C GLN A 78 24.86 -2.76 17.70
N ALA A 79 23.52 -2.68 17.74
CA ALA A 79 22.82 -1.88 18.73
C ALA A 79 22.97 -2.40 20.17
N LEU A 80 23.05 -3.72 20.37
CA LEU A 80 23.22 -4.36 21.68
C LEU A 80 24.69 -4.71 21.99
N ALA A 81 25.67 -4.10 21.30
CA ALA A 81 27.10 -4.32 21.59
C ALA A 81 27.48 -3.85 23.01
N GLU A 82 26.93 -2.70 23.41
CA GLU A 82 27.12 -2.07 24.71
C GLU A 82 25.80 -1.99 25.47
N PHE A 83 25.88 -1.99 26.80
CA PHE A 83 24.69 -2.07 27.66
C PHE A 83 23.79 -0.86 27.52
N GLU A 84 24.27 0.33 27.88
CA GLU A 84 23.45 1.54 27.88
C GLU A 84 22.95 1.93 26.48
N PRO A 85 23.76 1.94 25.41
CA PRO A 85 23.26 2.12 24.04
C PRO A 85 22.21 1.08 23.65
N GLY A 86 22.40 -0.17 24.05
CA GLY A 86 21.46 -1.26 23.80
C GLY A 86 20.11 -1.08 24.49
N ILE A 87 20.11 -0.64 25.76
CA ILE A 87 18.89 -0.33 26.48
C ILE A 87 18.18 0.90 25.88
N ARG A 88 18.91 1.94 25.47
CA ARG A 88 18.33 3.09 24.75
C ARG A 88 17.68 2.69 23.43
N TRP A 89 18.37 1.84 22.67
CA TRP A 89 17.86 1.30 21.42
C TRP A 89 16.55 0.54 21.63
N ALA A 90 16.51 -0.37 22.62
CA ALA A 90 15.32 -1.15 22.93
C ALA A 90 14.18 -0.28 23.46
N ALA A 91 14.47 0.77 24.24
CA ALA A 91 13.45 1.69 24.76
C ALA A 91 12.79 2.58 23.69
N GLY A 92 13.51 2.88 22.61
CA GLY A 92 13.05 3.79 21.55
C GLY A 92 12.64 3.12 20.24
N GLY A 93 12.85 1.81 20.09
CA GLY A 93 12.49 1.07 18.88
C GLY A 93 10.97 1.02 18.69
N ASP A 94 10.50 1.10 17.44
CA ASP A 94 9.09 0.86 17.17
C ASP A 94 8.73 -0.63 17.27
N PHE A 95 7.44 -0.91 17.46
CA PHE A 95 6.94 -2.27 17.66
C PHE A 95 7.34 -3.21 16.52
N SER A 96 7.10 -2.81 15.26
CA SER A 96 7.42 -3.62 14.07
C SER A 96 8.90 -3.97 14.03
N TYR A 97 9.77 -2.99 14.25
CA TYR A 97 11.20 -3.12 14.18
C TYR A 97 11.72 -4.04 15.29
N LEU A 98 11.25 -3.89 16.53
CA LEU A 98 11.65 -4.76 17.63
C LEU A 98 11.21 -6.20 17.42
N ILE A 99 9.99 -6.44 16.91
CA ILE A 99 9.53 -7.79 16.60
C ILE A 99 10.37 -8.43 15.49
N GLU A 100 10.75 -7.69 14.45
CA GLU A 100 11.67 -8.18 13.42
C GLU A 100 13.05 -8.56 13.96
N LYS A 101 13.48 -7.96 15.07
CA LYS A 101 14.73 -8.32 15.76
C LYS A 101 14.54 -9.42 16.81
N SER A 102 13.31 -9.79 17.15
CA SER A 102 13.01 -10.80 18.18
C SER A 102 13.19 -12.25 17.71
N ASP A 103 13.00 -13.23 18.60
CA ASP A 103 12.78 -14.65 18.28
C ASP A 103 11.31 -14.92 17.87
N LYS A 104 10.42 -13.95 18.10
CA LYS A 104 9.00 -13.97 17.70
C LYS A 104 8.78 -13.39 16.31
N ARG A 105 9.75 -13.56 15.41
CA ARG A 105 9.64 -13.24 13.97
C ARG A 105 8.57 -14.06 13.25
N GLY A 106 7.84 -14.93 13.96
CA GLY A 106 6.69 -15.68 13.44
C GLY A 106 5.61 -14.72 12.98
N LYS A 107 5.52 -14.56 11.67
CA LYS A 107 4.50 -13.75 11.01
C LYS A 107 3.34 -14.66 10.69
N ASP A 108 2.18 -14.43 11.28
CA ASP A 108 0.95 -14.92 10.65
C ASP A 108 0.74 -13.98 9.45
N LEU A 109 1.01 -14.51 8.24
CA LEU A 109 0.77 -13.76 7.02
C LEU A 109 -0.72 -13.39 7.00
N ASP A 110 -1.01 -12.09 6.90
CA ASP A 110 -2.37 -11.65 6.67
C ASP A 110 -2.67 -11.85 5.19
N ARG A 111 -3.14 -13.05 4.84
CA ARG A 111 -3.46 -13.41 3.45
C ARG A 111 -4.54 -12.50 2.89
N SER A 112 -5.59 -12.24 3.66
CA SER A 112 -6.66 -11.34 3.27
C SER A 112 -6.16 -9.90 3.08
N GLY A 113 -5.34 -9.40 4.02
CA GLY A 113 -4.70 -8.07 3.86
C GLY A 113 -3.82 -8.00 2.63
N THR A 114 -3.05 -9.06 2.36
CA THR A 114 -2.20 -9.17 1.16
C THR A 114 -3.02 -9.12 -0.13
N VAL A 115 -4.14 -9.86 -0.21
CA VAL A 115 -5.05 -9.78 -1.37
C VAL A 115 -5.55 -8.36 -1.54
N GLU A 116 -6.06 -7.74 -0.47
CA GLU A 116 -6.57 -6.36 -0.52
C GLU A 116 -5.51 -5.37 -1.02
N ASP A 117 -4.27 -5.51 -0.55
CA ASP A 117 -3.16 -4.65 -0.95
C ASP A 117 -2.77 -4.84 -2.42
N ILE A 118 -2.73 -6.08 -2.92
CA ILE A 118 -2.48 -6.39 -4.33
C ILE A 118 -3.58 -5.78 -5.21
N LEU A 119 -4.85 -6.00 -4.84
CA LEU A 119 -6.00 -5.51 -5.61
C LEU A 119 -6.04 -3.99 -5.62
N ARG A 120 -5.73 -3.34 -4.48
CA ARG A 120 -5.61 -1.88 -4.39
C ARG A 120 -4.56 -1.35 -5.37
N MET A 121 -3.36 -1.94 -5.39
CA MET A 121 -2.30 -1.53 -6.32
C MET A 121 -2.73 -1.71 -7.78
N ALA A 122 -3.42 -2.81 -8.10
CA ALA A 122 -3.91 -3.09 -9.45
C ALA A 122 -4.99 -2.09 -9.89
N ASP A 123 -5.91 -1.76 -8.98
CA ASP A 123 -6.97 -0.79 -9.23
C ASP A 123 -6.46 0.65 -9.33
N GLU A 124 -5.46 1.05 -8.55
CA GLU A 124 -4.84 2.38 -8.66
C GLU A 124 -4.31 2.64 -10.08
N GLY A 125 -3.61 1.67 -10.66
CA GLY A 125 -3.15 1.73 -12.05
C GLY A 125 -4.31 1.85 -13.05
N ALA A 126 -5.32 0.98 -12.91
CA ALA A 126 -6.46 0.94 -13.82
C ALA A 126 -7.32 2.22 -13.75
N VAL A 127 -7.55 2.74 -12.54
CA VAL A 127 -8.30 3.98 -12.31
C VAL A 127 -7.55 5.17 -12.90
N TRP A 128 -6.24 5.28 -12.67
CA TRP A 128 -5.43 6.36 -13.24
C TRP A 128 -5.54 6.40 -14.77
N ALA A 129 -5.43 5.24 -15.42
CA ALA A 129 -5.58 5.09 -16.86
C ALA A 129 -6.97 5.49 -17.36
N LEU A 130 -8.03 5.02 -16.70
CA LEU A 130 -9.41 5.35 -17.05
C LEU A 130 -9.71 6.84 -16.86
N GLU A 131 -9.20 7.47 -15.79
CA GLU A 131 -9.31 8.91 -15.59
C GLU A 131 -8.63 9.72 -16.69
N GLY A 132 -7.44 9.27 -17.14
CA GLY A 132 -6.73 9.86 -18.27
C GLY A 132 -7.63 9.92 -19.51
N VAL A 133 -8.23 8.78 -19.87
CA VAL A 133 -9.16 8.68 -21.01
C VAL A 133 -10.38 9.59 -20.85
N VAL A 134 -10.94 9.71 -19.64
CA VAL A 134 -12.08 10.61 -19.40
C VAL A 134 -11.68 12.08 -19.57
N LYS A 135 -10.51 12.48 -19.04
CA LYS A 135 -9.98 13.85 -19.16
C LYS A 135 -9.71 14.19 -20.63
N GLU A 136 -9.10 13.28 -21.38
CA GLU A 136 -8.88 13.43 -22.81
C GLU A 136 -10.19 13.54 -23.59
N ARG A 137 -11.18 12.67 -23.34
CA ARG A 137 -12.51 12.78 -23.97
C ARG A 137 -13.19 14.12 -23.69
N ARG A 138 -13.04 14.64 -22.47
CA ARG A 138 -13.59 15.95 -22.09
C ARG A 138 -12.84 17.09 -22.78
N LYS A 139 -11.53 16.99 -22.92
CA LYS A 139 -10.71 17.93 -23.70
C LYS A 139 -11.15 17.91 -25.17
N TYR A 140 -11.25 16.72 -25.77
CA TYR A 140 -11.74 16.52 -27.14
C TYR A 140 -13.10 17.19 -27.39
N ARG A 141 -14.10 16.91 -26.55
CA ARG A 141 -15.44 17.53 -26.71
C ARG A 141 -15.40 19.05 -26.66
N ARG A 142 -14.53 19.63 -25.82
CA ARG A 142 -14.35 21.09 -25.74
C ARG A 142 -13.65 21.64 -26.97
N ASP A 143 -12.63 20.96 -27.46
CA ASP A 143 -11.85 21.42 -28.61
C ASP A 143 -12.65 21.31 -29.90
N VAL A 144 -13.45 20.25 -30.07
CA VAL A 144 -14.43 20.13 -31.17
C VAL A 144 -15.47 21.25 -31.10
N ALA A 145 -16.04 21.52 -29.92
CA ALA A 145 -17.02 22.60 -29.77
C ALA A 145 -16.42 23.98 -30.12
N LYS A 146 -15.17 24.24 -29.72
CA LYS A 146 -14.45 25.46 -30.12
C LYS A 146 -14.18 25.51 -31.61
N GLY A 147 -13.79 24.38 -32.21
CA GLY A 147 -13.58 24.24 -33.65
C GLY A 147 -14.85 24.56 -34.43
N MET A 148 -15.99 24.00 -34.02
CA MET A 148 -17.28 24.29 -34.64
C MET A 148 -17.65 25.78 -34.57
N LEU A 149 -17.46 26.44 -33.42
CA LEU A 149 -17.72 27.88 -33.31
C LEU A 149 -16.83 28.72 -34.24
N ARG A 150 -15.55 28.35 -34.40
CA ARG A 150 -14.63 29.02 -35.32
C ARG A 150 -15.03 28.79 -36.77
N PHE A 151 -15.42 27.57 -37.11
CA PHE A 151 -15.92 27.21 -38.43
C PHE A 151 -17.17 28.00 -38.79
N GLU A 152 -18.16 28.07 -37.89
CA GLU A 152 -19.38 28.86 -38.10
C GLU A 152 -19.07 30.34 -38.31
N ALA A 153 -18.15 30.92 -37.54
CA ALA A 153 -17.71 32.30 -37.70
C ALA A 153 -17.02 32.52 -39.06
N ALA A 154 -16.09 31.64 -39.44
CA ALA A 154 -15.40 31.72 -40.73
C ALA A 154 -16.36 31.55 -41.91
N LEU A 155 -17.33 30.64 -41.80
CA LEU A 155 -18.34 30.44 -42.84
C LEU A 155 -19.23 31.66 -42.99
N ALA A 156 -19.61 32.31 -41.89
CA ALA A 156 -20.39 33.56 -41.91
C ALA A 156 -19.60 34.73 -42.51
N GLU A 157 -18.31 34.82 -42.22
CA GLU A 157 -17.40 35.81 -42.80
C GLU A 157 -17.22 35.59 -44.31
N TRP A 158 -16.98 34.34 -44.73
CA TRP A 158 -16.89 33.99 -46.14
C TRP A 158 -18.19 34.28 -46.89
N ASP A 159 -19.35 33.92 -46.33
CA ASP A 159 -20.65 34.23 -46.93
C ASP A 159 -20.88 35.75 -47.09
N PHE A 160 -20.38 36.56 -46.16
CA PHE A 160 -20.42 38.02 -46.27
C PHE A 160 -19.57 38.52 -47.43
N TRP A 161 -18.31 38.08 -47.55
CA TRP A 161 -17.39 38.51 -48.61
C TRP A 161 -17.78 37.98 -49.99
N ARG A 162 -18.27 36.73 -50.07
CA ARG A 162 -18.84 36.16 -51.29
C ARG A 162 -20.00 36.99 -51.83
N ARG A 163 -20.90 37.48 -50.96
CA ARG A 163 -22.01 38.36 -51.37
C ARG A 163 -21.55 39.71 -51.91
N LEU A 164 -20.38 40.19 -51.49
CA LEU A 164 -19.75 41.39 -52.02
C LEU A 164 -18.93 41.12 -53.30
N GLY A 165 -18.85 39.87 -53.76
CA GLY A 165 -18.08 39.47 -54.94
C GLY A 165 -16.57 39.51 -54.74
N VAL A 166 -16.10 39.39 -53.49
CA VAL A 166 -14.68 39.48 -53.12
C VAL A 166 -14.02 38.10 -53.03
N GLU A 167 -14.78 37.07 -52.67
CA GLU A 167 -14.27 35.69 -52.49
C GLU A 167 -14.95 34.71 -53.44
N ASP A 168 -14.19 33.69 -53.86
CA ASP A 168 -14.63 32.62 -54.75
C ASP A 168 -15.12 31.39 -53.96
N GLU A 169 -15.83 30.48 -54.65
CA GLU A 169 -16.37 29.25 -54.02
C GLU A 169 -15.26 28.29 -53.57
N ASP A 170 -14.10 28.34 -54.20
CA ASP A 170 -12.94 27.51 -53.85
C ASP A 170 -12.33 27.91 -52.48
N ASP A 171 -12.57 29.14 -52.02
CA ASP A 171 -12.08 29.67 -50.73
C ASP A 171 -13.02 29.34 -49.56
N ARG A 172 -14.10 28.58 -49.81
CA ARG A 172 -15.09 28.25 -48.78
C ARG A 172 -14.42 27.48 -47.63
N PRO A 173 -14.54 27.96 -46.38
CA PRO A 173 -14.02 27.26 -45.22
C PRO A 173 -14.56 25.83 -45.14
N ARG A 174 -13.70 24.86 -44.80
CA ARG A 174 -14.10 23.46 -44.58
C ARG A 174 -14.04 23.12 -43.10
N LEU A 175 -14.98 22.29 -42.62
CA LEU A 175 -15.04 21.92 -41.21
C LEU A 175 -13.73 21.25 -40.73
N GLU A 176 -13.08 20.49 -41.61
CA GLU A 176 -11.84 19.76 -41.37
C GLU A 176 -10.68 20.69 -40.96
N ASP A 177 -10.66 21.94 -41.43
CA ASP A 177 -9.62 22.93 -41.13
C ASP A 177 -9.75 23.52 -39.72
N TYR A 178 -10.90 23.33 -39.07
CA TYR A 178 -11.21 23.86 -37.75
C TYR A 178 -11.36 22.76 -36.70
N THR A 179 -11.31 21.49 -37.10
CA THR A 179 -11.18 20.35 -36.19
C THR A 179 -9.70 20.12 -35.84
N PRO A 180 -9.34 19.81 -34.57
CA PRO A 180 -7.94 19.65 -34.17
C PRO A 180 -7.15 18.66 -35.05
N GLU A 181 -6.03 19.09 -35.64
CA GLU A 181 -5.22 18.33 -36.61
C GLU A 181 -4.62 17.03 -36.08
N HIS A 182 -4.35 16.93 -34.77
CA HIS A 182 -3.68 15.81 -34.10
C HIS A 182 -4.46 14.47 -34.14
N TYR A 183 -5.58 14.43 -34.86
CA TYR A 183 -6.48 13.27 -34.95
C TYR A 183 -7.07 13.10 -36.37
N ARG A 184 -6.39 13.56 -37.43
CA ARG A 184 -6.52 12.88 -38.73
C ARG A 184 -6.17 11.41 -38.50
N GLU A 185 -6.97 10.49 -39.02
CA GLU A 185 -7.06 9.08 -38.59
C GLU A 185 -5.74 8.29 -38.53
N GLU A 186 -4.63 8.83 -39.06
CA GLU A 186 -3.31 8.21 -39.10
C GLU A 186 -2.41 8.47 -37.87
N GLU A 187 -2.51 9.61 -37.17
CA GLU A 187 -1.67 9.89 -35.96
C GLU A 187 -2.36 9.53 -34.62
N ALA A 188 -3.65 9.18 -34.67
CA ALA A 188 -4.32 8.50 -33.56
C ALA A 188 -3.78 7.07 -33.29
N GLY A 189 -2.80 6.61 -34.09
CA GLY A 189 -2.04 5.40 -33.86
C GLY A 189 -1.02 5.47 -32.71
N SER A 190 -0.83 6.63 -32.06
CA SER A 190 0.16 6.78 -30.97
C SER A 190 -0.41 6.70 -29.55
N SER A 191 -1.73 6.59 -29.33
CA SER A 191 -2.26 6.23 -28.01
C SER A 191 -3.73 5.77 -28.08
N ARG A 192 -3.91 4.46 -27.90
CA ARG A 192 -5.11 3.79 -27.37
C ARG A 192 -6.40 3.88 -28.22
N PHE A 193 -6.49 2.91 -29.13
CA PHE A 193 -7.66 2.38 -29.83
C PHE A 193 -8.32 3.29 -30.87
N THR A 194 -8.05 2.99 -32.14
CA THR A 194 -8.78 3.47 -33.32
C THR A 194 -10.25 3.05 -33.28
N LYS A 195 -11.09 3.75 -34.06
CA LYS A 195 -12.53 3.49 -34.20
C LYS A 195 -12.78 2.09 -34.81
N LYS A 196 -11.88 1.64 -35.69
CA LYS A 196 -11.85 0.29 -36.26
C LYS A 196 -11.48 -0.76 -35.21
N GLU A 197 -10.48 -0.52 -34.38
CA GLU A 197 -10.13 -1.42 -33.26
C GLU A 197 -11.24 -1.51 -32.21
N ARG A 198 -11.96 -0.42 -31.90
CA ARG A 198 -13.14 -0.47 -31.02
C ARG A 198 -14.34 -1.18 -31.64
N ALA A 199 -14.50 -1.09 -32.96
CA ALA A 199 -15.56 -1.76 -33.71
C ALA A 199 -15.26 -3.25 -33.90
N ASP A 200 -14.02 -3.62 -34.19
CA ASP A 200 -13.54 -5.00 -34.18
C ASP A 200 -13.63 -5.61 -32.77
N TRP A 201 -13.35 -4.82 -31.72
CA TRP A 201 -13.54 -5.24 -30.33
C TRP A 201 -15.00 -5.54 -29.96
N ARG A 202 -15.98 -4.74 -30.43
CA ARG A 202 -17.40 -4.99 -30.16
C ARG A 202 -18.04 -5.99 -31.13
N GLY A 203 -17.56 -6.03 -32.37
CA GLY A 203 -18.14 -6.84 -33.45
C GLY A 203 -17.66 -8.28 -33.47
N ARG A 204 -16.44 -8.57 -32.97
CA ARG A 204 -15.85 -9.92 -33.02
C ARG A 204 -16.27 -10.83 -31.84
N TRP A 205 -16.86 -10.27 -30.76
CA TRP A 205 -17.11 -11.03 -29.52
C TRP A 205 -18.51 -10.84 -28.90
N GLY A 206 -19.43 -10.20 -29.64
CA GLY A 206 -20.82 -9.96 -29.23
C GLY A 206 -21.84 -11.02 -29.65
N GLY A 207 -21.43 -12.15 -30.22
CA GLY A 207 -22.36 -13.21 -30.60
C GLY A 207 -21.66 -14.48 -31.06
N ASP A 208 -21.88 -15.57 -30.30
CA ASP A 208 -21.94 -16.99 -30.73
C ASP A 208 -20.94 -17.58 -31.75
N ALA A 209 -19.78 -16.98 -32.00
CA ALA A 209 -18.84 -17.54 -32.96
C ALA A 209 -17.64 -18.23 -32.29
N PHE A 210 -17.78 -19.54 -32.07
CA PHE A 210 -16.66 -20.47 -32.04
C PHE A 210 -15.77 -20.26 -33.27
N VAL A 211 -14.50 -19.87 -33.09
CA VAL A 211 -13.45 -20.13 -34.08
C VAL A 211 -12.13 -20.45 -33.36
N TYR A 212 -11.80 -21.75 -33.35
CA TYR A 212 -10.44 -22.23 -33.21
C TYR A 212 -9.58 -21.63 -34.34
N GLY A 213 -8.57 -20.84 -33.99
CA GLY A 213 -7.64 -20.24 -34.94
C GLY A 213 -6.45 -19.65 -34.21
N HIS A 214 -5.53 -20.51 -33.80
CA HIS A 214 -4.21 -20.14 -33.33
C HIS A 214 -3.46 -19.35 -34.42
N GLU A 215 -3.18 -18.08 -34.17
CA GLU A 215 -1.92 -17.46 -34.60
C GLU A 215 -1.14 -17.09 -33.32
N PRO A 216 0.02 -17.72 -33.05
CA PRO A 216 0.76 -17.54 -31.79
C PRO A 216 1.50 -16.20 -31.64
N GLU A 217 1.40 -15.27 -32.60
CA GLU A 217 2.29 -14.10 -32.69
C GLU A 217 1.62 -12.77 -32.38
N SER A 218 0.32 -12.71 -32.11
CA SER A 218 -0.30 -11.48 -31.60
C SER A 218 0.06 -11.29 -30.13
N GLN A 219 1.13 -10.55 -29.87
CA GLN A 219 1.44 -10.03 -28.54
C GLN A 219 0.19 -9.34 -28.00
N TRP A 220 -0.38 -9.88 -26.92
CA TRP A 220 -1.52 -9.27 -26.25
C TRP A 220 -1.12 -7.89 -25.76
N HIS A 221 -1.77 -6.85 -26.30
CA HIS A 221 -1.53 -5.48 -25.86
C HIS A 221 -2.30 -5.23 -24.56
N VAL A 222 -1.59 -5.24 -23.43
CA VAL A 222 -2.16 -4.85 -22.14
C VAL A 222 -2.28 -3.33 -22.09
N PRO A 223 -3.48 -2.75 -21.89
CA PRO A 223 -3.62 -1.30 -21.78
C PRO A 223 -2.83 -0.75 -20.60
N ASP A 224 -2.14 0.38 -20.75
CA ASP A 224 -1.34 0.87 -19.63
C ASP A 224 -2.23 1.23 -18.43
N GLY A 225 -1.76 0.83 -17.25
CA GLY A 225 -2.49 0.82 -15.98
C GLY A 225 -3.12 -0.53 -15.62
N PHE A 226 -3.23 -1.47 -16.56
CA PHE A 226 -3.80 -2.81 -16.32
C PHE A 226 -2.75 -3.93 -16.22
N GLU A 227 -1.46 -3.59 -16.22
CA GLU A 227 -0.35 -4.56 -16.22
C GLU A 227 -0.41 -5.48 -15.00
N LEU A 228 -0.66 -4.92 -13.81
CA LEU A 228 -0.76 -5.73 -12.60
C LEU A 228 -2.01 -6.64 -12.63
N TRP A 229 -3.14 -6.14 -13.13
CA TRP A 229 -4.34 -6.96 -13.34
C TRP A 229 -4.09 -8.12 -14.30
N PHE A 230 -3.34 -7.88 -15.38
CA PHE A 230 -2.95 -8.91 -16.33
C PHE A 230 -2.02 -9.95 -15.71
N ARG A 231 -1.03 -9.54 -14.90
CA ARG A 231 -0.16 -10.46 -14.16
C ARG A 231 -0.93 -11.31 -13.16
N ILE A 232 -1.91 -10.73 -12.46
CA ILE A 232 -2.82 -11.48 -11.59
C ILE A 232 -3.56 -12.55 -12.40
N TRP A 233 -4.17 -12.17 -13.53
CA TRP A 233 -4.83 -13.12 -14.42
C TRP A 233 -3.88 -14.23 -14.88
N GLU A 234 -2.68 -13.90 -15.36
CA GLU A 234 -1.71 -14.91 -15.82
C GLU A 234 -1.35 -15.90 -14.71
N ALA A 235 -1.18 -15.40 -13.48
CA ALA A 235 -0.86 -16.21 -12.31
C ALA A 235 -2.00 -17.17 -11.92
N VAL A 236 -3.26 -16.73 -12.00
CA VAL A 236 -4.41 -17.48 -11.44
C VAL A 236 -5.34 -18.07 -12.50
N ARG A 237 -5.11 -17.84 -13.81
CA ARG A 237 -6.01 -18.30 -14.90
C ARG A 237 -6.28 -19.80 -14.91
N HIS A 238 -5.36 -20.60 -14.40
CA HIS A 238 -5.52 -22.06 -14.29
C HIS A 238 -6.58 -22.47 -13.24
N ARG A 239 -6.98 -21.53 -12.37
CA ARG A 239 -8.03 -21.69 -11.35
C ARG A 239 -9.38 -21.10 -11.77
N LEU A 240 -9.46 -20.50 -12.96
CA LEU A 240 -10.69 -19.97 -13.53
C LEU A 240 -11.43 -21.04 -14.35
N ASP A 241 -12.73 -20.85 -14.55
CA ASP A 241 -13.51 -21.69 -15.46
C ASP A 241 -13.02 -21.55 -16.91
N PHE A 242 -13.26 -22.55 -17.75
CA PHE A 242 -12.81 -22.57 -19.15
C PHE A 242 -13.23 -21.33 -19.97
N HIS A 243 -14.35 -20.69 -19.61
CA HIS A 243 -14.85 -19.48 -20.26
C HIS A 243 -14.15 -18.19 -19.80
N ASP A 244 -13.38 -18.25 -18.72
CA ASP A 244 -12.69 -17.12 -18.09
C ASP A 244 -11.17 -17.11 -18.37
N THR A 245 -10.72 -17.96 -19.29
CA THR A 245 -9.31 -17.97 -19.75
C THR A 245 -9.01 -16.89 -20.78
N ASP A 246 -9.98 -16.05 -21.15
CA ASP A 246 -9.72 -14.86 -21.97
C ASP A 246 -9.17 -13.73 -21.07
N PRO A 247 -7.96 -13.18 -21.34
CA PRO A 247 -7.41 -12.08 -20.57
C PRO A 247 -8.27 -10.81 -20.59
N ASN A 248 -9.22 -10.65 -21.51
CA ASN A 248 -10.18 -9.53 -21.53
C ASN A 248 -11.02 -9.43 -20.26
N ILE A 249 -11.10 -10.51 -19.47
CA ILE A 249 -11.74 -10.53 -18.17
C ILE A 249 -11.22 -9.42 -17.23
N VAL A 250 -9.93 -9.04 -17.34
CA VAL A 250 -9.29 -7.97 -16.55
C VAL A 250 -9.92 -6.59 -16.75
N LEU A 251 -10.57 -6.36 -17.90
CA LEU A 251 -11.15 -5.06 -18.24
C LEU A 251 -12.58 -4.90 -17.74
N THR A 252 -13.19 -5.97 -17.25
CA THR A 252 -14.57 -5.96 -16.78
C THR A 252 -14.64 -5.98 -15.26
N PRO A 253 -15.59 -5.27 -14.62
CA PRO A 253 -15.77 -5.35 -13.17
C PRO A 253 -16.05 -6.78 -12.69
N ASN A 254 -16.93 -7.51 -13.38
CA ASN A 254 -17.26 -8.89 -13.04
C ASN A 254 -16.06 -9.82 -13.17
N GLY A 255 -15.24 -9.62 -14.19
CA GLY A 255 -14.04 -10.39 -14.40
C GLY A 255 -12.97 -10.15 -13.33
N ARG A 256 -12.75 -8.89 -12.95
CA ARG A 256 -11.85 -8.54 -11.84
C ARG A 256 -12.31 -9.12 -10.50
N TRP A 257 -13.61 -9.16 -10.25
CA TRP A 257 -14.16 -9.84 -9.07
C TRP A 257 -13.86 -11.35 -9.07
N ARG A 258 -13.97 -12.03 -10.22
CA ARG A 258 -13.57 -13.44 -10.34
C ARG A 258 -12.07 -13.65 -10.14
N LEU A 259 -11.25 -12.73 -10.63
CA LEU A 259 -9.80 -12.74 -10.40
C LEU A 259 -9.44 -12.56 -8.93
N GLU A 260 -10.15 -11.70 -8.21
CA GLU A 260 -10.03 -11.56 -6.76
C GLU A 260 -10.36 -12.87 -6.03
N GLU A 261 -11.47 -13.55 -6.39
CA GLU A 261 -11.81 -14.84 -5.79
C GLU A 261 -10.74 -15.91 -6.09
N ALA A 262 -10.24 -15.97 -7.34
CA ALA A 262 -9.22 -16.91 -7.74
C ALA A 262 -7.87 -16.63 -7.07
N LEU A 263 -7.50 -15.37 -6.92
CA LEU A 263 -6.30 -14.93 -6.19
C LEU A 263 -6.40 -15.25 -4.70
N THR A 264 -7.56 -15.00 -4.09
CA THR A 264 -7.81 -15.36 -2.69
C THR A 264 -7.63 -16.86 -2.48
N LYS A 265 -8.27 -17.69 -3.32
CA LYS A 265 -8.09 -19.14 -3.29
C LYS A 265 -6.66 -19.60 -3.56
N HIS A 266 -5.91 -18.85 -4.35
CA HIS A 266 -4.50 -19.15 -4.63
C HIS A 266 -3.63 -18.89 -3.39
N LEU A 267 -3.85 -17.78 -2.70
CA LEU A 267 -3.06 -17.40 -1.52
C LEU A 267 -3.50 -18.15 -0.25
N ASP A 268 -4.75 -18.59 -0.18
CA ASP A 268 -5.31 -19.40 0.91
C ASP A 268 -5.00 -20.90 0.80
N ASP A 269 -4.32 -21.33 -0.27
CA ASP A 269 -3.89 -22.73 -0.41
C ASP A 269 -3.00 -23.13 0.77
N ASP A 270 -3.32 -24.24 1.45
CA ASP A 270 -2.64 -24.67 2.68
C ASP A 270 -1.15 -24.95 2.46
N GLU A 271 -0.76 -25.22 1.22
CA GLU A 271 0.64 -25.42 0.81
C GLU A 271 1.42 -24.09 0.65
N MET A 272 0.75 -22.95 0.60
CA MET A 272 1.38 -21.63 0.49
C MET A 272 1.88 -21.14 1.85
N HIS A 273 3.14 -21.47 2.15
CA HIS A 273 3.89 -20.92 3.28
C HIS A 273 4.11 -19.39 3.09
N PRO A 274 4.20 -18.57 4.15
CA PRO A 274 4.38 -17.12 4.05
C PRO A 274 5.49 -16.64 3.09
N ASN A 275 6.61 -17.35 3.04
CA ASN A 275 7.71 -17.04 2.11
C ASN A 275 7.29 -17.23 0.64
N ALA A 276 6.49 -18.25 0.34
CA ALA A 276 5.98 -18.50 -1.01
C ALA A 276 5.04 -17.37 -1.47
N VAL A 277 4.28 -16.75 -0.56
CA VAL A 277 3.47 -15.57 -0.88
C VAL A 277 4.34 -14.35 -1.17
N ALA A 278 5.40 -14.12 -0.39
CA ALA A 278 6.35 -13.04 -0.68
C ALA A 278 7.06 -13.25 -2.04
N ASP A 279 7.46 -14.49 -2.33
CA ASP A 279 8.06 -14.86 -3.62
C ASP A 279 7.07 -14.73 -4.77
N PHE A 280 5.79 -15.06 -4.54
CA PHE A 280 4.72 -14.84 -5.51
C PHE A 280 4.55 -13.34 -5.82
N CYS A 281 4.51 -12.48 -4.81
CA CYS A 281 4.37 -11.04 -5.01
C CYS A 281 5.58 -10.44 -5.74
N ARG A 282 6.81 -10.82 -5.37
CA ARG A 282 8.03 -10.25 -5.97
C ARG A 282 8.40 -10.89 -7.30
N GLY A 283 8.25 -12.20 -7.42
CA GLY A 283 8.63 -12.95 -8.62
C GLY A 283 7.53 -12.98 -9.66
N THR A 284 6.33 -13.45 -9.29
CA THR A 284 5.23 -13.66 -10.23
C THR A 284 4.52 -12.36 -10.57
N LEU A 285 4.17 -11.55 -9.57
CA LEU A 285 3.48 -10.27 -9.79
C LEU A 285 4.45 -9.12 -10.09
N ASN A 286 5.76 -9.31 -9.85
CA ASN A 286 6.80 -8.31 -10.01
C ASN A 286 6.45 -7.01 -9.28
N ILE A 287 6.10 -7.15 -7.99
CA ILE A 287 5.90 -6.05 -7.04
C ILE A 287 7.21 -5.88 -6.25
N ASP A 288 8.03 -4.92 -6.68
CA ASP A 288 9.40 -4.74 -6.17
C ASP A 288 9.43 -4.39 -4.67
N ASP A 289 8.46 -3.61 -4.20
CA ASP A 289 8.36 -3.10 -2.82
C ASP A 289 7.29 -3.83 -1.98
N TYR A 290 7.11 -5.14 -2.18
CA TYR A 290 6.20 -5.91 -1.33
C TYR A 290 6.80 -6.11 0.08
N TYR A 291 6.22 -5.40 1.05
CA TYR A 291 6.58 -5.52 2.47
C TYR A 291 5.79 -6.59 3.22
N GLY A 292 4.67 -7.07 2.67
CA GLY A 292 3.79 -8.05 3.28
C GLY A 292 3.00 -7.51 4.47
N ASP A 293 1.70 -7.79 4.49
CA ASP A 293 0.88 -7.53 5.67
C ASP A 293 1.01 -8.71 6.62
N TYR A 294 1.47 -8.40 7.83
CA TYR A 294 1.71 -9.40 8.86
C TYR A 294 0.89 -9.07 10.09
N LYS A 295 0.13 -10.05 10.54
CA LYS A 295 -0.55 -10.00 11.82
C LYS A 295 0.42 -10.51 12.89
N TYR A 296 0.80 -9.61 13.78
CA TYR A 296 1.50 -9.97 15.00
C TYR A 296 0.47 -10.31 16.07
N LYS A 297 0.69 -11.38 16.85
CA LYS A 297 -0.15 -11.70 18.00
C LYS A 297 -0.19 -10.51 18.96
N GLU A 298 -1.37 -10.19 19.49
CA GLU A 298 -1.52 -9.05 20.42
C GLU A 298 -0.61 -9.19 21.66
N GLU A 299 -0.36 -10.42 22.10
CA GLU A 299 0.58 -10.76 23.18
C GLU A 299 1.99 -10.23 22.93
N TYR A 300 2.43 -10.14 21.67
CA TYR A 300 3.77 -9.60 21.35
C TYR A 300 3.84 -8.10 21.61
N ARG A 301 2.73 -7.38 21.45
CA ARG A 301 2.67 -5.95 21.83
C ARG A 301 2.85 -5.79 23.33
N TRP A 302 2.26 -6.70 24.12
CA TRP A 302 2.46 -6.74 25.58
C TRP A 302 3.93 -6.92 25.96
N MET A 303 4.61 -7.86 25.31
CA MET A 303 6.04 -8.11 25.53
C MET A 303 6.91 -6.90 25.16
N VAL A 304 6.65 -6.26 24.01
CA VAL A 304 7.39 -5.06 23.59
C VAL A 304 7.16 -3.89 24.54
N GLU A 305 5.93 -3.67 25.01
CA GLU A 305 5.69 -2.61 26.00
C GLU A 305 6.33 -2.91 27.36
N ALA A 306 6.45 -4.18 27.75
CA ALA A 306 7.23 -4.57 28.93
C ALA A 306 8.72 -4.26 28.75
N ILE A 307 9.28 -4.54 27.56
CA ILE A 307 10.66 -4.16 27.21
C ILE A 307 10.83 -2.64 27.27
N HIS A 308 9.93 -1.87 26.66
CA HIS A 308 9.97 -0.39 26.74
C HIS A 308 9.94 0.09 28.18
N HIS A 309 9.01 -0.43 28.99
CA HIS A 309 8.87 -0.03 30.38
C HIS A 309 10.15 -0.34 31.19
N GLY A 310 10.62 -1.58 31.14
CA GLY A 310 11.80 -2.00 31.88
C GLY A 310 13.07 -1.27 31.43
N CYS A 311 13.25 -1.06 30.12
CA CYS A 311 14.39 -0.30 29.61
C CYS A 311 14.35 1.17 30.06
N ASN A 312 13.18 1.81 30.08
CA ASN A 312 13.06 3.18 30.57
C ASN A 312 13.37 3.29 32.07
N MET A 313 12.93 2.33 32.89
CA MET A 313 13.31 2.29 34.31
C MET A 313 14.81 2.10 34.52
N ILE A 314 15.46 1.23 33.74
CA ILE A 314 16.92 1.06 33.76
C ILE A 314 17.62 2.37 33.39
N LEU A 315 17.14 3.07 32.36
CA LEU A 315 17.71 4.36 31.94
C LEU A 315 17.52 5.46 32.97
N ASP A 316 16.36 5.51 33.64
CA ASP A 316 16.09 6.45 34.73
C ASP A 316 17.00 6.18 35.94
N GLU A 317 17.40 4.93 36.20
CA GLU A 317 18.38 4.58 37.25
C GLU A 317 19.83 4.95 36.87
N ILE A 318 20.21 4.76 35.59
CA ILE A 318 21.55 5.15 35.09
C ILE A 318 21.68 6.67 35.01
N HIS A 319 20.62 7.35 34.57
CA HIS A 319 20.53 8.79 34.38
C HIS A 319 19.42 9.37 35.26
N PRO A 320 19.57 9.33 36.60
CA PRO A 320 18.56 9.88 37.50
C PRO A 320 18.35 11.34 37.10
N LYS A 321 17.12 11.65 36.66
CA LYS A 321 16.73 13.02 36.31
C LYS A 321 17.18 13.89 37.47
N ARG A 322 18.18 14.75 37.24
CA ARG A 322 18.61 15.74 38.22
C ARG A 322 17.35 16.49 38.63
N THR A 323 16.82 16.14 39.79
CA THR A 323 15.83 16.95 40.47
C THR A 323 16.58 18.23 40.78
N TRP A 324 16.39 19.25 39.93
CA TRP A 324 16.76 20.61 40.29
C TRP A 324 15.98 20.91 41.56
N GLY A 325 16.67 20.78 42.70
CA GLY A 325 16.10 20.97 44.00
C GLY A 325 15.40 22.32 44.04
N LYS A 326 14.09 22.30 44.33
CA LYS A 326 13.43 23.41 45.00
C LYS A 326 14.02 23.52 46.41
N THR A 327 15.22 24.04 46.52
CA THR A 327 15.82 24.52 47.77
C THR A 327 16.58 25.79 47.44
N TRP A 328 15.82 26.85 47.15
CA TRP A 328 16.27 28.22 47.38
C TRP A 328 15.48 28.74 48.56
N GLY A 329 16.18 28.99 49.66
CA GLY A 329 15.64 29.70 50.81
C GLY A 329 15.38 28.82 52.03
N ASP A 330 16.45 28.36 52.66
CA ASP A 330 16.58 28.56 54.11
C ASP A 330 18.03 28.99 54.37
N PRO A 331 18.27 30.22 54.87
CA PRO A 331 19.61 30.64 55.21
C PRO A 331 20.03 29.97 56.51
N VAL A 332 21.27 29.49 56.51
CA VAL A 332 22.01 29.17 57.72
C VAL A 332 22.25 30.48 58.47
N VAL A 333 21.54 30.66 59.59
CA VAL A 333 21.91 31.18 60.92
C VAL A 333 20.66 31.69 61.61
#